data_AF-A0A7J9HLV8-F1
#
_entry.id   AF-A0A7J9HLV8-F1
#
_cell.length_a   1.000
_cell.length_b   1.000
_cell.length_c   1.000
_cell.angle_alpha   90.00
_cell.angle_beta   90.00
_cell.angle_gamma   90.00
#
_symmetry.space_group_name_H-M   'P 1'
#
loop_
_entity.id
_entity.type
_entity.pdbx_description
1 polymer ?
#
loop_
_entity_poly.entity_id
_entity_poly.type
_entity_poly.pdbx_seq_one_letter_code
_entity_poly.pdbx_strand_id
1 'polypeptide(L)' 'MVLLLFFSSLGFISIDCGLPVNFNFVDVDTGISYTPDGAYVSTGINNNISSSMLTQTIQI' A
#
# COMPACT_ATOMS: atom_id res chain seq x y z
N MET A 1 2.68 -3.48 -3.04
CA MET A 1 1.21 -3.40 -2.97
C MET A 1 0.69 -4.47 -2.04
N VAL A 2 0.69 -4.19 -0.73
CA VAL A 2 0.02 -5.03 0.28
C VAL A 2 -1.19 -4.22 0.74
N LEU A 3 -2.39 -4.63 0.31
CA LEU A 3 -3.63 -4.05 0.82
C LEU A 3 -3.89 -4.66 2.21
N LEU A 4 -3.58 -3.91 3.26
CA LEU A 4 -4.00 -4.27 4.61
C LEU A 4 -5.39 -3.69 4.86
N LEU A 5 -6.41 -4.54 4.87
CA LEU A 5 -7.75 -4.18 5.33
C LEU A 5 -7.82 -4.39 6.84
N PHE A 6 -7.67 -3.32 7.62
CA PHE A 6 -7.98 -3.35 9.04
C PHE A 6 -9.44 -2.99 9.26
N PHE A 7 -10.19 -3.88 9.94
CA PHE A 7 -11.56 -3.62 10.37
C PHE A 7 -11.53 -2.96 11.75
N SER A 8 -12.04 -1.73 11.86
CA SER A 8 -12.27 -1.05 13.14
C SER A 8 -13.75 -0.73 13.33
N SER A 9 -14.16 -0.37 14.54
CA SER A 9 -15.52 0.10 14.81
C SER A 9 -15.90 1.39 14.08
N LEU A 10 -14.92 2.07 13.45
CA LEU A 10 -15.08 3.31 12.68
C LEU A 10 -15.09 3.08 11.15
N GLY A 11 -14.93 1.85 10.68
CA GLY A 11 -14.85 1.50 9.26
C GLY A 11 -13.54 0.81 8.86
N PHE A 12 -13.28 0.78 7.56
CA PHE A 12 -12.06 0.21 6.96
C PHE A 12 -11.04 1.31 6.67
N ILE A 13 -9.77 0.98 6.89
CA ILE A 13 -8.64 1.76 6.40
C ILE A 13 -7.92 0.96 5.32
N SER A 14 -7.67 1.59 4.18
CA SER A 14 -6.88 1.02 3.08
C SER A 14 -5.52 1.68 3.09
N ILE A 15 -4.47 0.90 3.36
CA ILE A 15 -3.10 1.39 3.42
C ILE A 15 -2.38 0.93 2.16
N ASP A 16 -1.74 1.86 1.46
CA ASP A 16 -0.80 1.54 0.38
C ASP A 16 0.64 1.72 0.86
N CYS A 17 1.36 0.60 0.87
CA CYS A 17 2.70 0.48 1.43
C CYS A 17 3.75 0.82 0.39
N GLY A 18 4.64 1.76 0.73
CA GLY A 18 5.71 2.24 -0.15
C GLY A 18 5.45 3.60 -0.79
N LEU A 19 4.34 4.25 -0.46
CA LEU A 19 4.07 5.63 -0.86
C LEU A 19 4.79 6.65 0.03
N PRO A 20 5.05 7.86 -0.47
CA PRO A 20 5.55 8.95 0.36
C PRO A 20 4.59 9.27 1.52
N VAL A 21 5.13 9.61 2.69
CA VAL A 21 4.38 9.76 3.96
C VAL A 21 3.18 10.75 3.91
N ASN A 22 3.16 11.66 2.93
CA ASN A 22 2.12 12.67 2.78
C ASN A 22 1.28 12.49 1.50
N PHE A 23 1.24 11.28 0.95
CA PHE A 23 0.56 10.99 -0.31
C PHE A 23 -0.73 10.19 -0.08
N ASN A 24 -1.85 10.90 0.03
CA ASN A 24 -3.19 10.31 0.10
C ASN A 24 -3.90 10.48 -1.22
N PHE A 25 -4.64 9.46 -1.67
CA PHE A 25 -5.43 9.54 -2.90
C PHE A 25 -6.68 8.66 -2.82
N VAL A 26 -7.64 8.95 -3.69
CA VAL A 26 -8.81 8.11 -3.91
C VAL A 26 -8.66 7.47 -5.27
N ASP A 27 -8.73 6.15 -5.31
CA ASP A 27 -8.80 5.42 -6.58
C ASP A 27 -10.13 5.76 -7.27
N VAL A 28 -10.04 6.28 -8.49
CA VAL A 28 -11.21 6.73 -9.26
C VAL A 28 -12.09 5.60 -9.74
N ASP A 29 -11.54 4.39 -9.91
CA ASP A 29 -12.27 3.25 -10.43
C ASP A 29 -13.07 2.55 -9.31
N THR A 30 -12.48 2.47 -8.11
CA THR A 30 -13.08 1.78 -6.96
C THR A 30 -13.70 2.71 -5.92
N GLY A 31 -13.34 4.00 -5.92
CA GLY A 31 -13.73 4.97 -4.90
C GLY A 31 -13.05 4.78 -3.54
N ILE A 32 -12.05 3.88 -3.44
CA ILE A 32 -11.37 3.58 -2.18
C ILE A 32 -10.33 4.66 -1.88
N SER A 33 -10.35 5.20 -0.66
CA SER A 33 -9.33 6.12 -0.18
C SER A 33 -8.14 5.34 0.38
N TYR A 34 -6.94 5.64 -0.12
CA TYR A 34 -5.68 5.06 0.30
C TYR A 34 -4.83 6.07 1.07
N THR A 35 -4.21 5.59 2.15
CA THR A 35 -3.23 6.34 2.96
C THR A 35 -1.88 5.63 2.94
N PRO A 36 -0.75 6.37 3.02
CA PRO A 36 0.57 5.75 3.04
C PRO A 36 0.83 5.05 4.38
N ASP A 37 1.65 4.00 4.36
CA ASP A 37 2.04 3.24 5.55
C ASP A 37 2.98 4.01 6.49
N GLY A 38 3.75 4.98 5.96
CA GLY A 38 4.72 5.76 6.74
C GLY A 38 4.15 6.54 7.93
N ALA A 39 2.83 6.75 8.01
CA ALA A 39 2.17 7.33 9.19
C ALA A 39 1.96 6.31 10.32
N TYR A 40 2.01 5.01 10.01
CA TYR A 40 1.66 3.90 10.91
C TYR A 40 2.85 3.02 11.26
N VAL A 41 3.85 2.96 10.38
CA VAL A 41 5.08 2.20 10.60
C VAL A 41 6.29 3.13 10.59
N SER A 42 7.07 3.11 11.66
CA SER A 42 8.37 3.78 11.77
C SER A 42 9.55 2.84 11.50
N THR A 43 9.24 1.57 11.22
CA THR A 43 10.20 0.48 11.03
C THR A 43 9.78 -0.37 9.83
N GLY A 44 10.73 -1.10 9.26
CA GLY A 44 10.50 -1.90 8.06
C GLY A 44 11.73 -1.86 7.16
N ILE A 45 12.06 -2.99 6.53
CA ILE A 45 13.15 -3.06 5.57
C ILE A 45 12.52 -3.18 4.19
N ASN A 46 12.75 -2.17 3.35
CA ASN A 46 12.43 -2.29 1.93
C ASN A 46 13.39 -3.31 1.32
N ASN A 47 12.87 -4.46 0.92
CA ASN A 47 13.63 -5.51 0.26
C ASN A 47 13.30 -5.49 -1.22
N ASN A 48 14.34 -5.49 -2.07
CA ASN A 48 14.14 -5.59 -3.50
C ASN A 48 13.75 -7.02 -3.87
N ILE A 49 12.79 -7.16 -4.79
CA ILE A 49 12.42 -8.47 -5.32
C ILE A 49 13.53 -8.94 -6.26
N SER A 50 13.98 -10.19 -6.11
CA SER A 50 14.97 -10.79 -7.01
C SER A 50 14.52 -10.68 -8.47
N SER A 51 15.44 -10.32 -9.37
CA SER A 51 15.16 -10.21 -10.80
C SER A 51 14.59 -11.50 -11.41
N SER A 52 14.96 -12.66 -10.86
CA SER A 52 14.42 -13.97 -11.26
C SER A 52 12.94 -14.18 -10.91
N MET A 53 12.38 -13.37 -10.00
CA MET A 53 10.96 -13.40 -9.59
C MET A 53 10.14 -12.32 -10.31
N LEU A 54 10.78 -11.34 -10.95
CA LEU A 54 10.14 -10.32 -11.78
C LEU A 54 9.71 -10.84 -13.16
N THR A 55 10.08 -12.08 -13.51
CA THR A 55 9.73 -12.72 -14.80
C THR A 55 8.27 -13.16 -14.87
N GLN A 56 7.51 -13.07 -13.78
CA GLN A 56 6.06 -13.21 -13.80
C GLN A 56 5.46 -11.81 -13.88
N THR A 57 5.07 -11.44 -15.09
CA THR A 57 4.62 -10.10 -15.49
C THR A 57 3.67 -9.46 -14.48
N ILE A 58 4.19 -8.58 -13.61
CA ILE A 58 3.37 -7.55 -12.97
C ILE A 58 3.29 -6.42 -13.98
N GLN A 59 2.21 -6.44 -14.78
CA GLN A 59 1.82 -5.26 -15.54
C GLN A 59 1.30 -4.24 -14.52
N ILE A 60 2.08 -3.16 -14.35
CA ILE A 60 1.64 -1.92 -13.71
C ILE A 60 1.19 -0.99 -14.84
#